data_AF-A0A846DRR2-F1
#
_entry.id   AF-A0A846DRR2-F1
#
_cell.length_a   1.000
_cell.length_b   1.000
_cell.length_c   1.000
_cell.angle_alpha   90.00
_cell.angle_beta   90.00
_cell.angle_gamma   90.00
#
_symmetry.space_group_name_H-M   'P 1'
#
loop_
_entity.id
_entity.type
_entity.pdbx_description
1 polymer ?
#
loop_
_entity_poly.entity_id
_entity_poly.type
_entity_poly.pdbx_seq_one_letter_code
_entity_poly.pdbx_strand_id
1 'polypeptide(L)' 'EIMGLHLPGSAFINPGNELRDRITESTTNRAVEICAPAKDYTPLAKVVDEKELIDLALEQLGLRSHSQIQADCLK' A
#
# COMPACT_ATOMS: atom_id res chain seq x y z
N GLU A 1 -2.25 -2.99 1.13
CA GLU A 1 -2.33 -4.05 0.13
C GLU A 1 -2.39 -3.44 -1.26
N ILE A 2 -3.57 -3.31 -1.88
CA ILE A 2 -3.73 -2.94 -3.31
C ILE A 2 -2.91 -1.70 -3.70
N MET A 3 -2.99 -0.63 -2.91
CA MET A 3 -2.33 0.66 -3.19
C MET A 3 -0.95 0.80 -2.51
N GLY A 4 -0.41 -0.26 -1.89
CA GLY A 4 0.92 -0.23 -1.24
C GLY A 4 1.04 0.64 0.03
N LEU A 5 -0.07 1.19 0.56
CA LEU A 5 -0.05 2.17 1.66
C LEU A 5 0.10 1.58 3.07
N HIS A 6 0.11 0.25 3.20
CA HIS A 6 0.23 -0.43 4.49
C HIS A 6 1.05 -1.71 4.33
N LEU A 7 1.73 -2.12 5.40
CA LEU A 7 2.57 -3.33 5.39
C LEU A 7 1.72 -4.57 5.09
N PRO A 8 2.22 -5.49 4.24
CA PRO A 8 1.51 -6.72 3.91
C PRO A 8 1.12 -7.50 5.16
N GLY A 9 -0.15 -7.87 5.23
CA GLY A 9 -0.68 -8.67 6.34
C GLY A 9 -1.05 -7.86 7.59
N SER A 10 -0.80 -6.55 7.61
CA SER A 10 -1.12 -5.69 8.75
C SER A 10 -2.63 -5.62 9.05
N ALA A 11 -3.47 -5.79 8.02
CA ALA A 11 -4.93 -5.80 8.12
C ALA A 11 -5.51 -7.03 8.85
N PHE A 12 -4.73 -8.10 9.04
CA PHE A 12 -5.19 -9.35 9.64
C PHE A 12 -4.72 -9.54 11.09
N ILE A 13 -4.02 -8.56 11.67
CA ILE A 13 -3.53 -8.63 13.04
C ILE A 13 -4.54 -8.00 13.99
N ASN A 14 -5.07 -8.79 14.92
CA ASN A 14 -6.04 -8.31 15.90
C ASN A 14 -5.46 -7.23 16.83
N PRO A 15 -6.29 -6.28 17.33
CA PRO A 15 -5.87 -5.30 18.32
C PRO A 15 -5.42 -5.95 19.65
N GLY A 16 -4.53 -5.28 20.39
CA GLY A 16 -4.16 -5.67 21.76
C GLY A 16 -3.19 -6.85 21.89
N ASN A 17 -2.55 -7.27 20.81
CA ASN A 17 -1.48 -8.28 20.85
C ASN A 17 -0.09 -7.64 20.65
N GLU A 18 0.94 -8.29 21.19
CA GLU A 18 2.33 -7.82 21.10
C GLU A 18 2.84 -7.75 19.64
N LEU A 19 2.28 -8.56 18.74
CA LEU A 19 2.66 -8.55 17.32
C LEU A 19 2.21 -7.25 16.62
N ARG A 20 1.05 -6.70 17.01
CA ARG A 20 0.50 -5.42 16.52
C ARG A 20 1.38 -4.26 16.95
N ASP A 21 1.94 -4.30 18.15
CA ASP A 21 2.83 -3.25 18.64
C ASP A 21 4.15 -3.27 17.86
N ARG A 22 4.73 -4.45 17.69
CA ARG A 22 5.97 -4.63 16.92
C ARG A 22 5.83 -4.26 15.45
N ILE A 23 4.71 -4.62 14.80
CA ILE A 23 4.49 -4.22 13.41
C ILE A 23 4.25 -2.72 13.28
N THR A 24 3.63 -2.08 14.29
CA THR A 24 3.41 -0.63 14.32
C THR A 24 4.73 0.13 14.50
N GLU A 25 5.62 -0.35 15.36
CA GLU A 25 6.97 0.19 15.53
C GLU A 25 7.78 0.09 14.22
N SER A 26 7.80 -1.10 13.60
CA SER A 26 8.46 -1.30 12.30
C SER A 26 7.88 -0.41 11.19
N THR A 27 6.55 -0.25 11.14
CA THR A 27 5.87 0.64 10.19
C THR A 27 6.29 2.10 10.41
N THR A 28 6.41 2.53 11.67
CA THR A 28 6.82 3.89 12.01
C THR A 28 8.26 4.16 11.57
N ASN A 29 9.17 3.22 11.82
CA ASN A 29 10.55 3.32 11.34
C ASN A 29 10.61 3.41 9.81
N ARG A 30 9.86 2.54 9.11
CA ARG A 30 9.77 2.58 7.64
C ARG A 30 9.19 3.89 7.11
N ALA A 31 8.17 4.44 7.77
CA ALA A 31 7.56 5.70 7.39
C ALA A 31 8.56 6.87 7.48
N VAL A 32 9.41 6.87 8.50
CA VAL A 32 10.46 7.89 8.66
C VAL A 32 11.54 7.77 7.58
N GLU A 33 11.95 6.55 7.22
CA GLU A 33 12.93 6.31 6.14
C GLU A 33 12.50 6.83 4.77
N ILE A 34 11.18 6.84 4.50
CA ILE A 34 10.61 7.28 3.22
C ILE A 34 10.06 8.71 3.26
N CYS A 35 10.13 9.39 4.41
CA CYS A 35 9.63 10.76 4.59
C CYS A 35 10.74 11.78 4.32
N ALA A 36 10.40 12.97 3.82
CA ALA A 36 11.39 14.01 3.58
C ALA A 36 12.03 14.47 4.90
N PRO A 37 13.35 14.75 4.95
CA PRO A 37 14.32 14.82 3.84
C PRO A 37 15.14 13.53 3.64
N ALA A 38 14.61 12.36 3.96
CA ALA A 38 15.35 11.09 3.89
C ALA A 38 15.80 10.73 2.46
N LYS A 39 16.85 9.91 2.38
CA LYS A 39 17.49 9.47 1.13
C LYS A 39 16.53 8.70 0.20
N ASP A 40 15.60 7.95 0.78
CA ASP A 40 14.63 7.12 0.06
C ASP A 40 13.23 7.76 0.06
N TYR A 41 13.19 9.09 -0.10
CA TYR A 41 11.95 9.85 -0.09
C TYR A 41 10.96 9.34 -1.14
N THR A 42 9.82 8.83 -0.67
CA THR A 42 8.74 8.32 -1.50
C THR A 42 7.49 9.15 -1.21
N PRO A 43 7.27 10.27 -1.93
CA PRO A 43 6.09 11.11 -1.72
C PRO A 43 4.82 10.35 -2.04
N LEU A 44 3.79 10.54 -1.21
CA LEU A 44 2.47 9.92 -1.40
C LEU A 44 1.90 10.18 -2.81
N ALA A 45 2.12 11.38 -3.36
CA ALA A 45 1.68 11.75 -4.71
C ALA A 45 2.39 10.98 -5.86
N LYS A 46 3.46 10.23 -5.58
CA LYS A 46 4.06 9.28 -6.54
C LYS A 46 3.54 7.84 -6.36
N VAL A 47 2.83 7.59 -5.27
CA VAL A 47 2.25 6.27 -4.94
C VAL A 47 0.75 6.25 -5.23
N VAL A 48 0.08 7.39 -5.12
CA VAL A 48 -1.36 7.55 -5.36
C VAL A 48 -1.57 8.57 -6.47
N ASP A 49 -2.06 8.09 -7.61
CA ASP A 49 -2.50 8.90 -8.75
C ASP A 49 -4.00 8.67 -9.04
N GLU A 50 -4.56 9.38 -10.02
CA GLU A 50 -5.97 9.24 -10.39
C GLU A 50 -6.31 7.83 -10.91
N LYS A 51 -5.36 7.17 -11.57
CA LYS A 51 -5.53 5.83 -12.12
C LYS A 51 -5.61 4.80 -11.01
N GLU A 52 -4.71 4.88 -10.03
CA GLU A 52 -4.70 4.03 -8.84
C GLU A 52 -6.02 4.18 -8.07
N LEU A 53 -6.56 5.40 -7.97
CA LEU A 53 -7.86 5.62 -7.32
C LEU A 53 -9.03 4.94 -8.06
N ILE A 54 -9.00 4.97 -9.40
CA ILE A 54 -10.00 4.28 -10.24
C ILE A 54 -9.84 2.77 -10.12
N ASP A 55 -8.60 2.27 -10.16
CA ASP A 55 -8.30 0.85 -10.02
C ASP A 55 -8.79 0.33 -8.65
N LEU A 56 -8.57 1.09 -7.57
CA LEU A 56 -9.12 0.79 -6.24
C LEU A 56 -10.65 0.73 -6.24
N ALA A 57 -11.32 1.69 -6.87
CA ALA A 57 -12.78 1.71 -6.94
C ALA A 57 -13.34 0.51 -7.72
N LEU A 58 -12.69 0.14 -8.82
CA LEU A 58 -13.05 -1.04 -9.61
C LEU A 58 -12.85 -2.33 -8.81
N GLU A 59 -11.73 -2.47 -8.10
CA GLU A 59 -11.46 -3.66 -7.27
C GLU A 59 -12.46 -3.80 -6.12
N GLN A 60 -12.86 -2.71 -5.47
CA GLN A 60 -13.92 -2.73 -4.45
C GLN A 60 -15.27 -3.22 -4.99
N LEU A 61 -15.53 -2.98 -6.28
CA LEU A 61 -16.73 -3.44 -6.97
C LEU A 61 -16.58 -4.84 -7.59
N GLY A 62 -15.41 -5.47 -7.44
CA GLY A 62 -15.11 -6.78 -8.05
C GLY A 62 -14.90 -6.73 -9.56
N LEU A 63 -14.61 -5.54 -10.10
CA LEU A 63 -14.35 -5.31 -11.52
C LEU A 63 -12.85 -5.39 -11.80
N ARG A 64 -12.50 -5.79 -13.03
CA ARG A 64 -11.10 -5.85 -13.46
C ARG A 64 -10.59 -4.45 -13.78
N SER A 65 -9.47 -4.08 -13.19
CA SER A 65 -8.81 -2.81 -13.44
C SER A 65 -7.93 -2.85 -14.70
N HIS A 66 -7.59 -1.69 -15.25
CA HIS A 66 -6.71 -1.62 -16.42
C HIS A 66 -5.35 -2.28 -16.15
N SER A 67 -4.82 -2.11 -14.93
CA SER A 67 -3.54 -2.68 -14.51
C SER A 67 -3.55 -4.21 -14.47
N GLN A 68 -4.66 -4.83 -14.07
CA GLN A 68 -4.83 -6.29 -14.11
C GLN A 68 -4.94 -6.82 -15.54
N ILE A 69 -5.67 -6.12 -16.42
CA ILE A 69 -5.79 -6.48 -17.84
C ILE A 69 -4.43 -6.41 -18.53
N GLN A 70 -3.65 -5.36 -18.25
CA GLN A 70 -2.32 -5.19 -18.82
C GLN A 70 -1.32 -6.25 -18.31
N ALA A 71 -1.40 -6.63 -17.03
CA ALA A 71 -0.57 -7.68 -16.45
C ALA A 71 -0.85 -9.08 -17.05
N ASP A 72 -2.09 -9.33 -17.47
CA ASP A 72 -2.45 -10.58 -18.16
C ASP A 72 -1.97 -10.60 -19.62
N CYS A 73 -2.03 -9.46 -20.32
CA CYS A 73 -1.55 -9.36 -21.70
C CYS A 73 -0.02 -9.47 -21.84
N LEU A 74 0.73 -9.28 -20.75
CA LEU A 74 2.19 -9.36 -20.71
C LEU A 74 2.72 -10.73 -20.26
N LYS A 75 1.85 -11.71 -20.01
CA LYS A 75 2.20 -13.11 -19.71
C LYS A 75 1.92 -14.01 -20.91
#